data_AF-A0A2K9BRC7-F1
#
_entry.id   AF-A0A2K9BRC7-F1
#
_cell.length_a   1.000
_cell.length_b   1.000
_cell.length_c   1.000
_cell.angle_alpha   90.00
_cell.angle_beta   90.00
_cell.angle_gamma   90.00
#
_symmetry.space_group_name_H-M   'P 1'
#
loop_
_entity.id
_entity.type
_entity.pdbx_description
1 polymer ?
#
loop_
_entity_poly.entity_id
_entity_poly.type
_entity_poly.pdbx_seq_one_letter_code
_entity_poly.pdbx_strand_id
1 'polypeptide(L)'
;MTWKGNRSRPILKSVTFSEEEWRWIRDAMRVENRMRRSAGLRQVGWMAFARNRIRTAHAVNIIVPPDLRGLSAQVARIGNNINQIARQANMRDEATYGQIMEAQAQLRELRGLLATLRVGASRQVEPEGRPGWL
;
A
#
# COMPACT_ATOMS: atom_id res chain seq x y z
N MET A 1 -34.41 18.23 16.04
CA MET A 1 -34.41 16.86 15.47
C MET A 1 -33.91 15.88 16.52
N THR A 2 -34.81 15.05 17.04
CA THR A 2 -34.61 14.08 18.12
C THR A 2 -33.85 12.86 17.62
N TRP A 3 -32.52 12.98 17.51
CA TRP A 3 -31.60 11.89 17.15
C TRP A 3 -31.39 10.86 18.29
N LYS A 4 -32.06 11.05 19.43
CA LYS A 4 -31.89 10.33 20.71
C LYS A 4 -33.02 9.32 20.97
N GLY A 5 -33.28 8.40 20.05
CA GLY A 5 -34.19 7.26 20.26
C GLY A 5 -33.41 5.99 20.57
N ASN A 6 -34.00 5.07 21.36
CA ASN A 6 -33.52 3.77 21.89
C ASN A 6 -32.64 2.92 20.94
N ARG A 7 -31.45 3.42 20.61
CA ARG A 7 -30.51 2.81 19.68
C ARG A 7 -29.37 2.21 20.48
N SER A 8 -28.98 1.00 20.12
CA SER A 8 -27.80 0.33 20.68
C SER A 8 -26.49 1.09 20.48
N ARG A 9 -26.47 2.12 19.62
CA ARG A 9 -25.28 2.89 19.22
C ARG A 9 -25.62 4.38 19.17
N PRO A 10 -25.56 5.09 20.32
CA PRO A 10 -26.03 6.46 20.46
C PRO A 10 -25.01 7.54 20.09
N ILE A 11 -23.79 7.19 19.66
CA ILE A 11 -22.73 8.14 19.28
C ILE A 11 -22.61 8.18 17.75
N LEU A 12 -22.64 9.39 17.18
CA LEU A 12 -22.46 9.68 15.76
C LEU A 12 -21.29 10.64 15.62
N LYS A 13 -20.43 10.31 14.68
CA LYS A 13 -19.34 11.16 14.22
C LYS A 13 -19.49 11.25 12.70
N SER A 14 -19.40 12.46 12.17
CA SER A 14 -19.46 12.74 10.74
C SER A 14 -18.06 13.04 10.19
N VAL A 15 -17.82 12.63 8.95
CA VAL A 15 -16.59 12.88 8.19
C VAL A 15 -17.00 13.32 6.79
N THR A 16 -16.30 14.31 6.24
CA THR A 16 -16.48 14.79 4.88
C THR A 16 -15.41 14.19 3.98
N PHE A 17 -15.76 13.89 2.73
CA PHE A 17 -14.85 13.34 1.72
C PHE A 17 -14.91 14.17 0.45
N SER A 18 -13.79 14.30 -0.24
CA SER A 18 -13.77 14.68 -1.65
C SER A 18 -14.42 13.60 -2.51
N GLU A 19 -14.78 13.94 -3.75
CA GLU A 19 -15.38 12.98 -4.68
C GLU A 19 -14.46 11.80 -4.99
N GLU A 20 -13.15 12.04 -5.07
CA GLU A 20 -12.16 11.01 -5.32
C GLU A 20 -12.03 10.06 -4.14
N GLU A 21 -11.87 10.58 -2.92
CA GLU A 21 -11.84 9.78 -1.70
C GLU A 21 -13.12 8.93 -1.57
N TRP A 22 -14.27 9.51 -1.89
CA TRP A 22 -15.53 8.79 -1.85
C TRP A 22 -15.62 7.68 -2.91
N ARG A 23 -15.09 7.92 -4.11
CA ARG A 23 -14.99 6.90 -5.17
C ARG A 23 -14.16 5.70 -4.70
N TRP A 24 -12.97 5.96 -4.14
CA TRP A 24 -12.10 4.93 -3.55
C TRP A 24 -12.81 4.10 -2.47
N ILE A 25 -13.50 4.77 -1.55
CA ILE A 25 -14.24 4.12 -0.46
C ILE A 25 -15.36 3.23 -1.01
N ARG A 26 -16.13 3.71 -1.99
CA ARG A 26 -17.21 2.93 -2.62
C ARG A 26 -16.66 1.69 -3.32
N ASP A 27 -15.54 1.82 -4.02
CA ASP A 27 -14.92 0.68 -4.72
C ASP A 27 -14.40 -0.36 -3.73
N ALA A 28 -13.78 0.06 -2.62
CA ALA A 28 -13.39 -0.85 -1.55
C ALA A 28 -14.59 -1.63 -0.96
N MET A 29 -15.72 -0.95 -0.75
CA MET A 29 -16.96 -1.59 -0.27
C MET A 29 -17.53 -2.58 -1.31
N ARG A 30 -17.47 -2.25 -2.61
CA ARG A 30 -17.89 -3.16 -3.70
C ARG A 30 -17.05 -4.43 -3.72
N VAL A 31 -15.74 -4.32 -3.57
CA VAL A 31 -14.83 -5.47 -3.51
C VAL A 31 -15.15 -6.36 -2.32
N GLU A 32 -15.32 -5.79 -1.12
CA GLU A 32 -15.70 -6.57 0.07
C GLU A 32 -17.05 -7.27 -0.13
N ASN A 33 -18.04 -6.59 -0.69
CA ASN A 33 -19.35 -7.19 -0.97
C ASN A 33 -19.29 -8.30 -2.02
N ARG A 34 -18.37 -8.21 -2.99
CA ARG A 34 -18.11 -9.30 -3.93
C ARG A 34 -17.53 -10.53 -3.23
N MET A 35 -16.54 -10.33 -2.36
CA MET A 35 -15.92 -11.40 -1.56
C MET A 35 -16.93 -12.05 -0.59
N ARG A 36 -17.76 -11.24 0.07
CA ARG A 36 -18.84 -11.74 0.92
C ARG A 36 -19.81 -12.59 0.13
N ARG A 37 -20.24 -12.12 -1.05
CA ARG A 37 -21.15 -12.88 -1.92
C ARG A 37 -20.54 -14.22 -2.35
N SER A 38 -19.27 -14.26 -2.74
CA SER A 38 -18.60 -15.51 -3.10
C SER A 38 -18.46 -16.47 -1.92
N ALA A 39 -18.43 -15.95 -0.68
CA ALA A 39 -18.41 -16.74 0.54
C ALA A 39 -19.82 -17.09 1.08
N GLY A 40 -20.90 -16.82 0.33
CA GLY A 40 -22.28 -17.04 0.79
C GLY A 40 -22.76 -16.09 1.89
N LEU A 41 -22.01 -15.02 2.15
CA LEU A 41 -22.30 -14.04 3.20
C LEU A 41 -23.15 -12.89 2.65
N ARG A 42 -23.98 -12.31 3.54
CA ARG A 42 -24.77 -11.11 3.23
C ARG A 42 -23.86 -9.90 2.97
N GLN A 43 -24.26 -9.08 2.01
CA GLN A 43 -23.62 -7.79 1.73
C GLN A 43 -23.68 -6.86 2.95
N VAL A 44 -22.61 -6.10 3.14
CA VAL A 44 -22.48 -5.08 4.17
C VAL A 44 -22.91 -3.72 3.62
N GLY A 45 -23.71 -2.99 4.41
CA GLY A 45 -24.07 -1.59 4.13
C GLY A 45 -23.02 -0.61 4.66
N TRP A 46 -23.07 0.63 4.17
CA TRP A 46 -22.11 1.70 4.48
C TRP A 46 -21.78 1.83 5.98
N MET A 47 -22.80 1.91 6.84
CA MET A 47 -22.60 2.13 8.29
C MET A 47 -21.87 0.97 8.98
N ALA A 48 -22.04 -0.26 8.50
CA ALA A 48 -21.35 -1.42 9.03
C ALA A 48 -19.94 -1.54 8.43
N PHE A 49 -19.78 -1.25 7.14
CA PHE A 49 -18.49 -1.19 6.44
C PHE A 49 -17.55 -0.16 7.08
N ALA A 50 -18.00 1.10 7.19
CA ALA A 50 -17.22 2.19 7.76
C ALA A 50 -16.82 1.90 9.20
N ARG A 51 -17.76 1.42 10.02
CA ARG A 51 -17.48 1.05 11.41
C ARG A 51 -16.48 -0.09 11.52
N ASN A 52 -16.61 -1.13 10.69
CA ASN A 52 -15.67 -2.24 10.71
C ASN A 52 -14.29 -1.75 10.28
N ARG A 53 -14.19 -0.94 9.22
CA ARG A 53 -12.94 -0.34 8.77
C ARG A 53 -12.29 0.53 9.84
N ILE A 54 -13.04 1.35 10.57
CA ILE A 54 -12.50 2.15 11.69
C ILE A 54 -12.06 1.26 12.85
N ARG A 55 -12.85 0.24 13.21
CA ARG A 55 -12.56 -0.66 14.33
C ARG A 55 -11.40 -1.61 14.06
N THR A 56 -11.23 -2.04 12.81
CA THR A 56 -10.17 -2.93 12.35
C THR A 56 -9.07 -2.19 11.60
N ALA A 57 -9.09 -0.86 11.61
CA ALA A 57 -8.00 -0.05 11.10
C ALA A 57 -6.80 -0.33 12.00
N HIS A 58 -5.82 -1.03 11.45
CA HIS A 58 -4.54 -1.17 12.12
C HIS A 58 -3.76 0.11 11.80
N ALA A 59 -3.17 0.73 12.83
CA ALA A 59 -2.19 1.77 12.62
C ALA A 59 -0.99 1.14 11.90
N VAL A 60 -0.83 1.45 10.62
CA VAL A 60 0.38 1.08 9.89
C VAL A 60 1.33 2.25 10.06
N ASN A 61 2.31 2.13 10.96
CA ASN A 61 3.45 3.04 10.97
C ASN A 61 4.26 2.75 9.72
N ILE A 62 4.04 3.54 8.67
CA ILE A 62 4.92 3.52 7.51
C ILE A 62 6.15 4.34 7.90
N ILE A 63 7.18 3.66 8.41
CA ILE A 63 8.50 4.27 8.57
C ILE A 63 9.07 4.40 7.16
N VAL A 64 8.87 5.59 6.60
CA VAL A 64 9.49 5.99 5.35
C VAL A 64 10.97 6.30 5.64
N PRO A 65 11.93 5.65 4.96
CA PRO A 65 13.32 6.04 5.08
C PRO A 65 13.49 7.52 4.71
N PRO A 66 14.32 8.28 5.45
CA PRO A 66 14.40 9.74 5.33
C PRO A 66 14.79 10.24 3.92
N ASP A 67 15.34 9.38 3.05
CA ASP A 67 15.76 9.73 1.69
C ASP A 67 15.14 8.84 0.59
N LEU A 68 13.81 8.73 0.56
CA LEU A 68 13.10 8.09 -0.56
C LEU A 68 13.39 8.74 -1.91
N ARG A 69 13.63 10.05 -1.94
CA ARG A 69 13.91 10.79 -3.17
C ARG A 69 15.27 10.41 -3.74
N GLY A 70 16.31 10.37 -2.91
CA GLY A 70 17.65 9.93 -3.32
C GLY A 70 17.65 8.47 -3.76
N LEU A 71 16.94 7.60 -3.06
CA LEU A 71 16.77 6.21 -3.47
C LEU A 71 16.07 6.09 -4.83
N SER A 72 14.97 6.82 -5.04
CA SER A 72 14.26 6.84 -6.32
C SER A 72 15.16 7.32 -7.46
N ALA A 73 16.01 8.33 -7.21
CA ALA A 73 16.97 8.83 -8.20
C ALA A 73 18.05 7.79 -8.54
N GLN A 74 18.52 7.02 -7.56
CA GLN A 74 19.49 5.93 -7.78
C GLN A 74 18.87 4.78 -8.58
N VAL A 75 17.65 4.37 -8.25
CA VAL A 75 16.89 3.36 -9.01
C VAL A 75 16.69 3.80 -10.47
N ALA A 76 16.30 5.05 -10.69
CA ALA A 76 16.12 5.59 -12.04
C ALA A 76 17.42 5.58 -12.85
N ARG A 77 18.56 5.90 -12.23
CA ARG A 77 19.89 5.84 -12.87
C ARG A 77 20.25 4.42 -13.30
N ILE A 78 20.05 3.44 -12.41
CA ILE A 78 20.31 2.03 -12.71
C ILE A 78 19.40 1.54 -13.85
N GLY A 79 18.11 1.88 -13.80
CA GLY A 79 17.16 1.54 -14.87
C GLY A 79 17.56 2.13 -16.23
N ASN A 80 18.03 3.37 -16.25
CA ASN A 80 18.52 4.01 -17.47
C ASN A 80 19.73 3.31 -18.05
N ASN A 81 20.68 2.88 -17.21
CA ASN A 81 21.89 2.19 -17.66
C ASN A 81 21.55 0.80 -18.23
N ILE A 82 20.70 0.01 -17.55
CA ILE A 82 20.22 -1.29 -18.07
C ILE A 82 19.53 -1.10 -19.42
N ASN A 83 18.71 -0.05 -19.56
CA ASN A 83 18.02 0.27 -20.81
C ASN A 83 18.99 0.72 -21.93
N GLN A 84 20.13 1.31 -21.59
CA GLN A 84 21.19 1.61 -22.57
C GLN A 84 21.90 0.34 -23.02
N ILE A 85 22.23 -0.57 -22.10
CA ILE A 85 22.81 -1.88 -22.41
C ILE A 85 21.88 -2.66 -23.35
N ALA A 86 20.58 -2.72 -23.02
CA ALA A 86 19.57 -3.38 -23.84
C ALA A 86 19.47 -2.75 -25.23
N ARG A 87 19.47 -1.41 -25.33
CA ARG A 87 19.47 -0.72 -26.63
C ARG A 87 20.71 -1.04 -27.45
N GLN A 88 21.90 -1.06 -26.84
CA GLN A 88 23.14 -1.40 -27.54
C GLN A 88 23.17 -2.84 -28.03
N ALA A 89 22.68 -3.79 -27.23
CA ALA A 89 22.56 -5.18 -27.62
C ALA A 89 21.56 -5.34 -28.78
N ASN A 90 20.38 -4.71 -28.68
CA ASN A 90 19.36 -4.76 -29.73
C ASN A 90 19.84 -4.12 -31.05
N MET A 91 20.62 -3.04 -30.99
CA MET A 91 21.18 -2.40 -32.20
C MET A 91 22.19 -3.29 -32.93
N ARG A 92 22.82 -4.23 -32.23
CA ARG A 92 23.83 -5.15 -32.79
C ARG A 92 23.27 -6.54 -33.05
N ASP A 93 22.01 -6.77 -32.70
CA ASP A 93 21.34 -8.08 -32.65
C ASP A 93 22.14 -9.16 -31.87
N GLU A 94 23.04 -8.72 -30.99
CA GLU A 94 23.99 -9.56 -30.27
C GLU A 94 24.30 -8.94 -28.91
N ALA A 95 24.28 -9.77 -27.86
CA ALA A 95 24.68 -9.39 -26.51
C ALA A 95 26.09 -9.89 -26.21
N THR A 96 27.00 -8.98 -25.87
CA THR A 96 28.37 -9.35 -25.47
C THR A 96 28.41 -9.83 -24.02
N TYR A 97 29.38 -10.68 -23.71
CA TYR A 97 29.63 -11.13 -22.33
C TYR A 97 29.82 -9.95 -21.35
N GLY A 98 30.52 -8.90 -21.76
CA GLY A 98 30.70 -7.69 -20.96
C GLY A 98 29.39 -6.99 -20.62
N GLN A 99 28.48 -6.84 -21.60
CA GLN A 99 27.15 -6.27 -21.40
C GLN A 99 26.29 -7.10 -20.43
N ILE A 100 26.36 -8.43 -20.53
CA ILE A 100 25.65 -9.33 -19.61
C ILE A 100 26.18 -9.16 -18.19
N MET A 101 27.50 -9.13 -18.01
CA MET A 101 28.13 -8.95 -16.71
C MET A 101 27.80 -7.60 -16.07
N GLU A 102 27.77 -6.53 -16.87
CA GLU A 102 27.41 -5.19 -16.42
C GLU A 102 25.93 -5.09 -16.01
N ALA A 103 25.02 -5.64 -16.82
CA ALA A 103 23.59 -5.69 -16.47
C ALA A 103 23.35 -6.51 -15.18
N GLN A 104 24.06 -7.63 -15.01
CA GLN A 104 23.99 -8.42 -13.78
C GLN A 104 24.52 -7.67 -12.56
N ALA A 105 25.59 -6.88 -12.71
CA ALA A 105 26.11 -6.04 -11.63
C ALA A 105 25.10 -4.98 -11.20
N GLN A 106 24.46 -4.31 -12.16
CA GLN A 106 23.43 -3.31 -11.92
C GLN A 106 22.17 -3.89 -11.26
N LEU A 107 21.77 -5.11 -11.63
CA LEU A 107 20.68 -5.82 -10.97
C LEU A 107 21.01 -6.21 -9.52
N ARG A 108 22.28 -6.56 -9.23
CA ARG A 108 22.72 -6.82 -7.84
C ARG A 108 22.70 -5.54 -7.00
N GLU A 109 23.15 -4.42 -7.56
CA GLU A 109 23.11 -3.10 -6.91
C GLU A 109 21.67 -2.68 -6.60
N LEU A 110 20.75 -2.81 -7.56
CA LEU A 110 19.32 -2.54 -7.37
C LEU A 110 18.73 -3.38 -6.23
N ARG A 111 19.06 -4.68 -6.18
CA ARG A 111 18.60 -5.58 -5.11
C ARG A 111 19.16 -5.16 -3.74
N GLY A 112 20.41 -4.72 -3.69
CA GLY A 112 21.03 -4.18 -2.47
C GLY A 112 20.33 -2.92 -1.97
N LEU A 113 20.08 -1.95 -2.87
CA LEU A 113 19.35 -0.73 -2.56
C LEU A 113 17.93 -1.03 -2.05
N LEU A 114 17.19 -1.92 -2.72
CA LEU A 114 15.86 -2.31 -2.28
C LEU A 114 15.85 -3.10 -0.96
N ALA A 115 16.90 -3.86 -0.65
CA ALA A 115 17.01 -4.56 0.63
C ALA A 115 17.14 -3.60 1.84
N THR A 116 17.63 -2.38 1.62
CA THR A 116 17.66 -1.33 2.66
C THR A 116 16.28 -0.74 2.97
N LEU A 117 15.30 -0.91 2.09
CA LEU A 117 13.91 -0.57 2.35
C LEU A 117 13.29 -1.58 3.31
N ARG A 118 13.48 -1.37 4.60
CA ARG A 118 12.76 -2.16 5.62
C ARG A 118 11.37 -1.55 5.81
N VAL A 119 10.36 -2.10 5.13
CA VAL A 119 8.95 -1.80 5.46
C VAL A 119 8.60 -2.54 6.75
N GLY A 120 8.90 -1.92 7.89
CA GLY A 120 8.49 -2.40 9.19
C GLY A 120 7.01 -2.13 9.41
N ALA A 121 6.13 -3.05 9.02
CA ALA A 121 4.74 -3.04 9.46
C ALA A 121 4.70 -3.49 10.94
N SER A 122 5.03 -2.60 11.86
CA SER A 122 4.97 -2.87 13.29
C SER A 122 3.50 -3.00 13.71
N ARG A 123 3.09 -4.21 14.10
CA ARG A 123 1.78 -4.47 14.71
C ARG A 123 1.80 -3.93 16.13
N GLN A 124 1.45 -2.66 16.34
CA GLN A 124 1.00 -2.22 17.67
C GLN A 124 -0.46 -2.65 17.83
N VAL A 125 -0.65 -3.92 18.14
CA VAL A 125 -1.82 -4.37 18.87
C VAL A 125 -1.24 -4.96 20.13
N GLU A 126 -1.27 -4.22 21.24
CA GLU A 126 -1.09 -4.87 22.53
C GLU A 126 -2.07 -6.05 22.61
N PRO A 127 -1.68 -7.20 23.20
CA PRO A 127 -2.51 -8.40 23.24
C PRO A 127 -3.93 -8.16 23.82
N GLU A 128 -4.14 -7.03 24.49
CA GLU A 128 -5.39 -6.64 25.15
C GLU A 128 -6.21 -5.56 24.40
N GLY A 129 -5.80 -5.13 23.21
CA GLY A 129 -6.61 -4.24 22.37
C GLY A 129 -6.67 -2.77 22.82
N ARG A 130 -5.70 -2.31 23.63
CA ARG A 130 -5.55 -0.89 23.97
C ARG A 130 -4.46 -0.22 23.11
N PRO A 131 -4.68 1.02 22.64
CA PRO A 131 -3.61 1.79 22.02
C PRO A 131 -2.59 2.23 23.08
N GLY A 132 -1.29 2.02 22.84
CA GLY A 132 -0.19 2.32 23.76
C GLY A 132 0.16 3.81 23.93
N TRP A 133 -0.84 4.69 23.96
CA TRP A 133 -0.71 6.10 24.34
C TRP A 133 -1.67 6.49 25.48
N LEU A 134 -2.17 5.49 26.21
CA LEU A 134 -2.76 5.59 27.54
C LEU A 134 -1.77 5.01 28.55
#